data_AF-A0A4U5UG98-F1
#
_entry.id   AF-A0A4U5UG98-F1
#
_cell.length_a   1.000
_cell.length_b   1.000
_cell.length_c   1.000
_cell.angle_alpha   90.00
_cell.angle_beta   90.00
_cell.angle_gamma   90.00
#
_symmetry.space_group_name_H-M   'P 1'
#
loop_
_entity.id
_entity.type
_entity.pdbx_description
1 polymer ?
#
loop_
_entity_poly.entity_id
_entity_poly.type
_entity_poly.pdbx_seq_one_letter_code
_entity_poly.pdbx_strand_id
1 'polypeptide(L)'
;MGVFLQGTRDPDQSVRASSLSNLGELCQRLDYALGPLAQELSSCLTALIKTEREAEVRRAAVHVITLLLRGLSDRATQVLSDVLLDLYRALKWVVRSDPDDVAVLHAQLALEELSDVMKRFVFPEQKLEKKIVVLP
;
A
#
# COMPACT_ATOMS: atom_id res chain seq x y z
N MET A 1 -14.58 -2.61 7.66
CA MET A 1 -13.61 -3.37 6.84
C MET A 1 -14.03 -4.82 6.62
N GLY A 2 -14.45 -5.57 7.64
CA GLY A 2 -14.77 -7.01 7.51
C GLY A 2 -15.73 -7.39 6.35
N VAL A 3 -16.81 -6.62 6.12
CA VAL A 3 -17.75 -6.87 5.01
C VAL A 3 -17.05 -6.79 3.64
N PHE A 4 -16.15 -5.82 3.44
CA PHE A 4 -15.44 -5.69 2.18
C PHE A 4 -14.35 -6.76 2.01
N LEU A 5 -13.68 -7.18 3.09
CA LEU A 5 -12.75 -8.32 3.06
C LEU A 5 -13.48 -9.64 2.74
N GLN A 6 -14.73 -9.79 3.18
CA GLN A 6 -15.57 -10.91 2.76
C GLN A 6 -15.96 -10.78 1.28
N GLY A 7 -16.30 -9.57 0.83
CA GLY A 7 -16.64 -9.29 -0.56
C GLY A 7 -15.51 -9.57 -1.57
N THR A 8 -14.24 -9.55 -1.15
CA THR A 8 -13.14 -9.99 -2.02
C THR A 8 -13.11 -11.51 -2.26
N ARG A 9 -14.03 -12.28 -1.69
CA ARG A 9 -14.19 -13.73 -1.91
C ARG A 9 -15.46 -14.07 -2.70
N ASP A 10 -16.18 -13.05 -3.17
CA ASP A 10 -17.41 -13.23 -3.93
C ASP A 10 -17.14 -13.94 -5.26
N PRO A 11 -18.03 -14.83 -5.74
CA PRO A 11 -17.88 -15.45 -7.06
C PRO A 11 -17.84 -14.42 -8.20
N ASP A 12 -18.52 -13.28 -8.07
CA ASP A 12 -18.54 -12.22 -9.07
C ASP A 12 -17.29 -11.32 -8.97
N GLN A 13 -16.54 -11.23 -10.08
CA GLN A 13 -15.33 -10.40 -10.15
C GLN A 13 -15.60 -8.91 -9.90
N SER A 14 -16.76 -8.41 -10.30
CA SER A 14 -17.17 -7.02 -10.17
C SER A 14 -17.41 -6.68 -8.70
N VAL A 15 -17.97 -7.63 -7.95
CA VAL A 15 -18.15 -7.51 -6.50
C VAL A 15 -16.79 -7.53 -5.79
N ARG A 16 -15.86 -8.40 -6.20
CA ARG A 16 -14.50 -8.44 -5.65
C ARG A 16 -13.76 -7.12 -5.89
N ALA A 17 -13.76 -6.63 -7.13
CA ALA A 17 -13.12 -5.37 -7.51
C ALA A 17 -13.74 -4.16 -6.80
N SER A 18 -15.07 -4.09 -6.75
CA SER A 18 -15.80 -3.03 -6.02
C SER A 18 -15.48 -3.06 -4.53
N SER A 19 -15.40 -4.24 -3.93
CA SER A 19 -15.03 -4.42 -2.52
C SER A 19 -13.62 -3.90 -2.24
N LEU A 20 -12.66 -4.12 -3.15
CA LEU A 20 -11.31 -3.58 -3.06
C LEU A 20 -11.28 -2.06 -3.16
N SER A 21 -12.00 -1.47 -4.13
CA SER A 21 -12.11 -0.01 -4.25
C SER A 21 -12.70 0.61 -2.98
N ASN A 22 -13.76 0.00 -2.44
CA ASN A 22 -14.39 0.43 -1.18
C ASN A 22 -13.46 0.27 0.03
N LEU A 23 -12.59 -0.76 0.05
CA LEU A 23 -11.56 -0.89 1.08
C LEU A 23 -10.56 0.26 1.01
N GLY A 24 -10.04 0.59 -0.18
CA GLY A 24 -9.11 1.70 -0.36
C GLY A 24 -9.71 3.03 0.12
N GLU A 25 -10.94 3.33 -0.30
CA GLU A 25 -11.64 4.56 0.11
C GLU A 25 -11.96 4.58 1.60
N LEU A 26 -12.38 3.46 2.18
CA LEU A 26 -12.62 3.37 3.63
C LEU A 26 -11.32 3.61 4.43
N CYS A 27 -10.19 3.06 3.98
CA CYS A 27 -8.90 3.31 4.63
C CYS A 27 -8.58 4.80 4.67
N GLN A 28 -8.81 5.52 3.57
CA GLN A 28 -8.64 6.97 3.50
C GLN A 28 -9.59 7.71 4.45
N ARG A 29 -10.87 7.36 4.47
CA ARG A 29 -11.88 7.99 5.33
C ARG A 29 -11.63 7.78 6.83
N LEU A 30 -10.91 6.72 7.19
CA LEU A 30 -10.48 6.43 8.56
C LEU A 30 -9.14 7.10 8.93
N ASP A 31 -8.64 8.02 8.11
CA ASP A 31 -7.28 8.60 8.21
C ASP A 31 -6.19 7.52 8.38
N TYR A 32 -6.40 6.37 7.74
CA TYR A 32 -5.50 5.22 7.83
C TYR A 32 -5.25 4.73 9.27
N ALA A 33 -6.22 4.91 10.18
CA ALA A 33 -6.23 4.27 11.49
C ALA A 33 -6.51 2.76 11.35
N LEU A 34 -5.59 2.03 10.70
CA LEU A 34 -5.72 0.62 10.37
C LEU A 34 -5.52 -0.27 11.60
N GLY A 35 -4.62 0.12 12.50
CA GLY A 35 -4.32 -0.62 13.73
C GLY A 35 -4.11 -2.11 13.45
N PRO A 36 -4.79 -3.03 14.19
CA PRO A 36 -4.67 -4.48 13.99
C PRO A 36 -5.07 -4.96 12.59
N LEU A 37 -5.90 -4.21 11.85
CA LEU A 37 -6.41 -4.62 10.54
C LEU A 37 -5.36 -4.50 9.43
N ALA A 38 -4.22 -3.83 9.67
CA ALA A 38 -3.16 -3.71 8.68
C ALA A 38 -2.64 -5.08 8.21
N GLN A 39 -2.50 -6.04 9.14
CA GLN A 39 -2.07 -7.41 8.86
C GLN A 39 -3.08 -8.18 8.00
N GLU A 40 -4.37 -8.10 8.37
CA GLU A 40 -5.45 -8.73 7.62
C GLU A 40 -5.56 -8.17 6.20
N LEU A 41 -5.47 -6.84 6.08
CA LEU A 41 -5.50 -6.15 4.79
C LEU A 41 -4.30 -6.55 3.93
N SER A 42 -3.08 -6.51 4.47
CA SER A 42 -1.86 -6.91 3.75
C SER A 42 -1.92 -8.36 3.28
N SER A 43 -2.37 -9.26 4.15
CA SER A 43 -2.53 -10.68 3.83
C SER A 43 -3.55 -10.90 2.72
N CYS A 44 -4.70 -10.21 2.80
CA CYS A 44 -5.74 -10.26 1.78
C CYS A 44 -5.23 -9.77 0.42
N LEU A 45 -4.61 -8.59 0.38
CA LEU A 45 -4.08 -8.01 -0.86
C LEU A 45 -2.98 -8.88 -1.48
N THR A 46 -2.07 -9.40 -0.64
CA THR A 46 -0.99 -10.29 -1.09
C THR A 46 -1.53 -11.60 -1.65
N ALA A 47 -2.57 -12.16 -1.04
CA ALA A 47 -3.23 -13.37 -1.54
C ALA A 47 -3.89 -13.10 -2.90
N LEU A 48 -4.68 -12.04 -3.01
CA LEU A 48 -5.35 -11.66 -4.26
C LEU A 48 -4.35 -11.43 -5.39
N ILE A 49 -3.26 -10.69 -5.14
CA ILE A 49 -2.19 -10.48 -6.12
C ILE A 49 -1.65 -11.80 -6.66
N LYS A 50 -1.46 -12.81 -5.80
CA LYS A 50 -0.80 -14.06 -6.17
C LYS A 50 -1.74 -15.13 -6.74
N THR A 51 -3.01 -15.13 -6.34
CA THR A 51 -3.92 -16.25 -6.63
C THR A 51 -5.13 -15.87 -7.49
N GLU A 52 -5.42 -14.59 -7.64
CA GLU A 52 -6.57 -14.13 -8.41
C GLU A 52 -6.36 -14.27 -9.92
N ARG A 53 -7.37 -14.80 -10.60
CA ARG A 53 -7.32 -15.07 -12.04
C ARG A 53 -7.66 -13.84 -12.84
N GLU A 54 -8.61 -13.05 -12.34
CA GLU A 54 -9.12 -11.88 -13.04
C GLU A 54 -8.16 -10.69 -12.92
N ALA A 55 -7.71 -10.17 -14.06
CA ALA A 55 -6.75 -9.07 -14.10
C ALA A 55 -7.31 -7.81 -13.41
N GLU A 56 -8.60 -7.52 -13.55
CA GLU A 56 -9.23 -6.35 -12.92
C GLU A 56 -9.15 -6.38 -11.40
N VAL A 57 -9.33 -7.55 -10.80
CA VAL A 57 -9.26 -7.72 -9.35
C VAL A 57 -7.80 -7.63 -8.87
N ARG A 58 -6.83 -8.17 -9.63
CA ARG A 58 -5.39 -7.97 -9.34
C ARG A 58 -5.00 -6.49 -9.42
N ARG A 59 -5.42 -5.79 -10.49
CA ARG A 59 -5.20 -4.34 -10.64
C ARG A 59 -5.78 -3.56 -9.47
N ALA A 60 -7.00 -3.89 -9.04
CA ALA A 60 -7.64 -3.27 -7.88
C ALA A 60 -6.84 -3.51 -6.59
N ALA A 61 -6.36 -4.73 -6.36
CA ALA A 61 -5.54 -5.06 -5.18
C ALA A 61 -4.23 -4.25 -5.16
N VAL A 62 -3.52 -4.18 -6.29
CA VAL A 62 -2.31 -3.35 -6.42
C VAL A 62 -2.65 -1.88 -6.18
N HIS A 63 -3.76 -1.40 -6.73
CA HIS A 63 -4.19 -0.01 -6.56
C HIS A 63 -4.48 0.35 -5.10
N VAL A 64 -5.07 -0.56 -4.32
CA VAL A 64 -5.25 -0.36 -2.88
C VAL A 64 -3.89 -0.16 -2.18
N ILE A 65 -2.88 -0.95 -2.53
CA ILE A 65 -1.51 -0.76 -1.99
C ILE A 65 -0.98 0.63 -2.36
N THR A 66 -1.15 1.06 -3.62
CA THR A 66 -0.75 2.41 -4.07
C THR A 66 -1.44 3.51 -3.27
N LEU A 67 -2.75 3.39 -3.03
CA LEU A 67 -3.53 4.35 -2.25
C LEU A 67 -3.06 4.42 -0.80
N LEU A 68 -2.77 3.27 -0.17
CA LEU A 68 -2.24 3.22 1.18
C LEU A 68 -0.90 3.95 1.28
N LEU A 69 0.04 3.66 0.37
CA LEU A 69 1.37 4.27 0.38
C LEU A 69 1.30 5.79 0.18
N ARG A 70 0.53 6.24 -0.81
CA ARG A 70 0.33 7.68 -1.09
C ARG A 70 -0.36 8.40 0.05
N GLY A 71 -1.43 7.81 0.57
CA GLY A 71 -2.26 8.41 1.60
C GLY A 71 -1.57 8.51 2.94
N LEU A 72 -0.76 7.50 3.29
CA LEU A 72 0.06 7.51 4.49
C LEU A 72 1.29 8.40 4.35
N SER A 73 1.88 8.46 3.15
CA SER A 73 3.12 9.21 2.88
C SER A 73 4.18 8.89 3.94
N ASP A 74 4.72 9.89 4.64
CA ASP A 74 5.75 9.73 5.66
C ASP A 74 5.29 8.91 6.89
N ARG A 75 3.97 8.77 7.10
CA ARG A 75 3.41 7.89 8.14
C ARG A 75 3.42 6.42 7.73
N ALA A 76 3.71 6.07 6.48
CA ALA A 76 3.63 4.69 6.01
C ALA A 76 4.60 3.76 6.74
N THR A 77 5.82 4.23 7.06
CA THR A 77 6.80 3.45 7.82
C THR A 77 6.40 3.20 9.27
N GLN A 78 5.49 4.01 9.81
CA GLN A 78 4.95 3.87 11.17
C GLN A 78 3.68 3.04 11.18
N VAL A 79 2.72 3.33 10.30
CA VAL A 79 1.40 2.67 10.28
C VAL A 79 1.47 1.29 9.66
N LEU A 80 2.34 1.09 8.67
CA LEU A 80 2.51 -0.20 7.99
C LEU A 80 3.77 -0.94 8.44
N SER A 81 4.40 -0.56 9.55
CA SER A 81 5.71 -1.10 9.99
C SER A 81 5.80 -2.62 9.90
N ASP A 82 4.73 -3.31 10.30
CA ASP A 82 4.71 -4.77 10.42
C ASP A 82 4.36 -5.48 9.10
N VAL A 83 3.91 -4.74 8.09
CA VAL A 83 3.45 -5.29 6.80
C VAL A 83 4.19 -4.71 5.59
N LEU A 84 4.95 -3.63 5.76
CA LEU A 84 5.54 -2.86 4.67
C LEU A 84 6.46 -3.72 3.79
N LEU A 85 7.23 -4.61 4.41
CA LEU A 85 8.13 -5.53 3.70
C LEU A 85 7.34 -6.53 2.84
N ASP A 86 6.20 -7.01 3.32
CA ASP A 86 5.37 -7.97 2.58
C ASP A 86 4.66 -7.29 1.41
N LEU A 87 4.16 -6.07 1.61
CA LEU A 87 3.61 -5.23 0.53
C LEU A 87 4.67 -4.94 -0.53
N TYR A 88 5.89 -4.56 -0.12
CA TYR A 88 7.02 -4.37 -1.04
C TYR A 88 7.31 -5.63 -1.86
N ARG A 89 7.39 -6.79 -1.21
CA ARG A 89 7.63 -8.08 -1.87
C ARG A 89 6.50 -8.45 -2.83
N ALA A 90 5.25 -8.19 -2.47
CA ALA A 90 4.10 -8.39 -3.33
C ALA A 90 4.18 -7.52 -4.59
N LEU A 91 4.50 -6.22 -4.44
CA LEU A 91 4.70 -5.32 -5.58
C LEU A 91 5.86 -5.77 -6.48
N LYS A 92 7.00 -6.16 -5.89
CA LYS A 92 8.14 -6.70 -6.65
C LYS A 92 7.79 -7.99 -7.40
N TRP A 93 6.91 -8.81 -6.84
CA TRP A 93 6.40 -10.00 -7.51
C TRP A 93 5.54 -9.61 -8.72
N VAL A 94 4.58 -8.69 -8.57
CA VAL A 94 3.74 -8.20 -9.68
C VAL A 94 4.60 -7.71 -10.84
N VAL A 95 5.58 -6.85 -10.58
CA VAL A 95 6.48 -6.31 -11.61
C VAL A 95 7.26 -7.40 -12.37
N ARG A 96 7.53 -8.54 -11.72
CA ARG A 96 8.33 -9.62 -12.31
C ARG A 96 7.50 -10.67 -13.03
N SER A 97 6.24 -10.87 -12.63
CA SER A 97 5.50 -12.07 -13.02
C SER A 97 4.02 -11.88 -13.33
N ASP A 98 3.42 -10.71 -13.08
CA ASP A 98 2.01 -10.52 -13.46
C ASP A 98 1.91 -10.43 -14.99
N PRO A 99 1.01 -11.21 -15.63
CA PRO A 99 0.82 -11.16 -17.08
C PRO A 99 0.14 -9.87 -17.57
N ASP A 100 -0.41 -9.07 -16.66
CA ASP A 100 -1.12 -7.85 -16.99
C ASP A 100 -0.24 -6.59 -16.88
N ASP A 101 0.03 -5.95 -18.02
CA ASP A 101 0.90 -4.77 -18.09
C ASP A 101 0.38 -3.58 -17.26
N VAL A 102 -0.94 -3.45 -17.09
CA VAL A 102 -1.53 -2.38 -16.27
C VAL A 102 -1.25 -2.62 -14.78
N ALA A 103 -1.40 -3.86 -14.30
CA ALA A 103 -1.00 -4.23 -12.96
C ALA A 103 0.50 -4.03 -12.72
N VAL A 104 1.33 -4.39 -13.70
CA VAL A 104 2.79 -4.15 -13.68
C VAL A 104 3.09 -2.66 -13.54
N LEU A 105 2.48 -1.80 -14.36
CA LEU A 105 2.66 -0.36 -14.30
C LEU A 105 2.22 0.22 -12.94
N HIS A 106 1.04 -0.18 -12.45
CA HIS A 106 0.57 0.26 -11.14
C HIS A 106 1.53 -0.15 -10.02
N ALA A 107 2.12 -1.34 -10.09
CA ALA A 107 3.07 -1.81 -9.11
C ALA A 107 4.41 -1.06 -9.19
N GLN A 108 4.87 -0.69 -10.38
CA GLN A 108 6.04 0.17 -10.56
C GLN A 108 5.84 1.54 -9.90
N LEU A 109 4.70 2.19 -10.17
CA LEU A 109 4.35 3.48 -9.55
C LEU A 109 4.25 3.38 -8.02
N ALA A 110 3.71 2.28 -7.50
CA ALA A 110 3.65 2.04 -6.06
C ALA A 110 5.05 1.85 -5.43
N LEU A 111 5.96 1.18 -6.14
CA LEU A 111 7.35 1.00 -5.71
C LEU A 111 8.14 2.30 -5.74
N GLU A 112 7.89 3.17 -6.71
CA GLU A 112 8.46 4.53 -6.75
C GLU A 112 8.01 5.35 -5.53
N GLU A 113 6.71 5.36 -5.24
CA GLU A 113 6.16 6.03 -4.06
C GLU A 113 6.81 5.52 -2.77
N LEU A 114 6.91 4.20 -2.62
CA LEU A 114 7.58 3.59 -1.48
C LEU A 114 9.06 3.94 -1.42
N SER A 115 9.75 4.01 -2.56
CA SER A 115 11.16 4.41 -2.60
C SER A 115 11.34 5.83 -2.09
N ASP A 116 10.46 6.76 -2.45
CA ASP A 116 10.55 8.15 -2.02
C ASP A 116 10.24 8.30 -0.53
N VAL A 117 9.21 7.60 -0.02
CA VAL A 117 8.93 7.50 1.41
C VAL A 117 10.15 6.96 2.18
N MET A 118 10.77 5.88 1.68
CA MET A 118 11.95 5.29 2.33
C MET A 118 13.17 6.20 2.29
N LYS A 119 13.39 6.95 1.19
CA LYS A 119 14.48 7.95 1.13
C LYS A 119 14.30 9.03 2.19
N ARG A 120 13.08 9.58 2.33
CA ARG A 120 12.79 10.60 3.35
C ARG A 120 12.95 10.05 4.77
N PHE A 121 12.59 8.79 4.98
CA PHE A 121 12.77 8.11 6.27
C PHE A 121 14.24 7.85 6.62
N VAL A 122 15.04 7.37 5.66
CA VAL A 122 16.47 7.04 5.86
C VAL A 122 17.35 8.28 5.87
N PHE A 123 17.00 9.29 5.09
CA PHE A 123 17.74 10.55 4.93
C PHE A 123 16.82 11.75 5.25
N PRO A 124 16.42 11.94 6.53
CA PRO A 124 15.60 13.09 6.90
C PRO A 124 16.36 14.39 6.66
N GLU A 125 15.67 15.43 6.22
CA GLU A 125 16.26 16.76 6.02
C GLU A 125 16.87 17.26 7.34
N GLN A 126 18.18 17.51 7.33
CA GLN A 126 18.85 18.08 8.50
C GLN A 126 18.50 19.57 8.61
N LYS A 127 17.76 19.93 9.66
CA LYS A 127 17.62 21.34 10.05
C LYS A 127 18.94 21.81 10.63
N LEU A 128 19.73 22.52 9.83
CA LEU A 128 20.95 23.21 10.28
C LEU A 128 20.56 24.37 11.20
N GLU A 129 20.38 24.09 12.48
CA GLU A 129 20.21 25.12 13.49
C GLU A 129 21.59 25.72 13.81
N LYS A 130 21.86 26.95 13.34
CA LYS A 130 23.05 27.69 13.75
C LYS A 130 22.94 28.00 15.25
N LYS A 131 23.67 27.24 16.06
CA LYS A 131 23.85 27.52 17.47
C LYS A 131 24.79 28.72 17.61
N ILE A 132 24.24 29.93 17.64
CA ILE A 132 25.00 31.14 17.94
C ILE A 132 25.31 31.10 19.44
N VAL A 133 26.57 30.80 19.78
CA VAL A 133 27.07 30.92 21.16
C VAL A 133 27.76 32.28 21.26
N VAL A 134 27.20 33.17 22.08
CA VAL A 134 27.87 34.42 22.47
C VAL A 134 28.81 34.06 23.63
N LEU A 135 30.12 34.12 23.41
CA LEU A 135 31.12 33.93 24.45
C LEU A 135 31.27 35.24 25.28
N PRO A 136 31.39 35.16 26.61
CA PRO A 136 31.57 36.30 27.50
C PRO A 136 32.96 36.94 27.39
#